data_AF-A0A3M2TGN5-F1
#
_entry.id   AF-A0A3M2TGN5-F1
#
_cell.length_a   1.000
_cell.length_b   1.000
_cell.length_c   1.000
_cell.angle_alpha   90.00
_cell.angle_beta   90.00
_cell.angle_gamma   90.00
#
_symmetry.space_group_name_H-M   'P 1'
#
loop_
_entity.id
_entity.type
_entity.pdbx_description
1 polymer ?
#
loop_
_entity_poly.entity_id
_entity_poly.type
_entity_poly.pdbx_seq_one_letter_code
_entity_poly.pdbx_strand_id
1 'polypeptide(L)'
;MPASLSLRNRKRDLLYFVFFAIHGPLTLGRFYLELRQFYVDTYNDKFFQGAPAPWFSAFVWMELLYHLPLSLWAIGALLRDDPMVPVHLLAFGVQAFVTTVAALVEVWSWTDRTDVEKQNITMLYGPYIALGGLMALDMVGRLRRLLVSKAKHE
;
A
#
# COMPACT_ATOMS: atom_id res chain seq x y z
N MET A 1 -6.46 9.94 -29.58
CA MET A 1 -6.77 9.51 -28.20
C MET A 1 -7.57 10.61 -27.55
N PRO A 2 -8.67 10.33 -26.83
CA PRO A 2 -9.35 11.36 -26.05
C PRO A 2 -8.33 11.98 -25.07
N ALA A 3 -8.36 13.30 -24.91
CA ALA A 3 -7.46 13.99 -24.00
C ALA A 3 -7.69 13.45 -22.58
N SER A 4 -6.64 12.88 -21.96
CA SER A 4 -6.72 12.42 -20.57
C SER A 4 -7.10 13.60 -19.68
N LEU A 5 -8.15 13.44 -18.87
CA LEU A 5 -8.53 14.46 -17.89
C LEU A 5 -7.34 14.71 -16.96
N SER A 6 -7.05 16.00 -16.73
CA SER A 6 -6.02 16.42 -15.78
C SER A 6 -6.19 15.68 -14.44
N LEU A 7 -5.08 15.28 -13.81
CA LEU A 7 -5.09 14.53 -12.55
C LEU A 7 -5.92 15.22 -11.46
N ARG A 8 -5.99 16.56 -11.47
CA ARG A 8 -6.80 17.35 -10.53
C ARG A 8 -8.31 17.04 -10.62
N ASN A 9 -8.79 16.63 -11.79
CA ASN A 9 -10.19 16.26 -12.00
C ASN A 9 -10.45 14.79 -11.62
N ARG A 10 -9.41 13.95 -11.58
CA ARG A 10 -9.48 12.54 -11.18
C ARG A 10 -9.14 12.40 -9.69
N LYS A 11 -10.05 12.84 -8.81
CA LYS A 11 -9.82 12.94 -7.34
C LYS A 11 -9.25 11.66 -6.69
N ARG A 12 -9.73 10.48 -7.10
CA ARG A 12 -9.21 9.19 -6.60
C ARG A 12 -7.78 8.92 -7.08
N ASP A 13 -7.49 9.22 -8.34
CA ASP A 13 -6.15 9.05 -8.91
C ASP A 13 -5.16 10.05 -8.30
N LEU A 14 -5.61 11.26 -7.97
CA LEU A 14 -4.80 12.22 -7.22
C LEU A 14 -4.46 11.70 -5.82
N LEU A 15 -5.43 11.08 -5.12
CA LEU A 15 -5.18 10.46 -3.82
C LEU A 15 -4.13 9.35 -3.94
N TYR A 16 -4.28 8.45 -4.91
CA TYR A 16 -3.31 7.36 -5.14
C TYR A 16 -1.94 7.91 -5.55
N PHE A 17 -1.90 8.96 -6.36
CA PHE A 17 -0.67 9.61 -6.78
C PHE A 17 0.09 10.19 -5.58
N VAL A 18 -0.60 10.93 -4.71
CA VAL A 18 0.00 11.49 -3.49
C VAL A 18 0.50 10.38 -2.58
N PHE A 19 -0.28 9.30 -2.42
CA PHE A 19 0.14 8.14 -1.67
C PHE A 19 1.44 7.55 -2.23
N PHE A 20 1.51 7.21 -3.52
CA PHE A 20 2.71 6.60 -4.10
C PHE A 20 3.92 7.54 -4.12
N ALA A 21 3.70 8.85 -4.28
CA ALA A 21 4.75 9.86 -4.21
C ALA A 21 5.39 9.97 -2.80
N ILE A 22 4.62 9.71 -1.74
CA ILE A 22 5.12 9.71 -0.35
C ILE A 22 5.66 8.32 0.01
N HIS A 23 4.89 7.28 -0.28
CA HIS A 23 5.20 5.90 0.12
C HIS A 23 6.45 5.35 -0.58
N GLY A 24 6.66 5.63 -1.87
CA GLY A 24 7.83 5.15 -2.61
C GLY A 24 9.16 5.56 -1.95
N PRO A 25 9.41 6.87 -1.70
CA PRO A 25 10.61 7.34 -1.01
C PRO A 25 10.73 6.81 0.43
N LEU A 26 9.65 6.77 1.21
CA LEU A 26 9.67 6.22 2.58
C LEU A 26 10.06 4.74 2.61
N THR A 27 9.57 3.99 1.63
CA THR A 27 9.88 2.56 1.46
C THR A 27 11.37 2.39 1.14
N LEU A 28 12.01 3.28 0.38
CA LEU A 28 13.48 3.28 0.24
C LEU A 28 14.18 3.65 1.56
N GLY A 29 13.59 4.56 2.32
CA GLY A 29 14.03 5.00 3.66
C GLY A 29 14.23 3.86 4.67
N ARG A 30 13.50 2.75 4.54
CA ARG A 30 13.58 1.62 5.48
C ARG A 30 14.92 0.88 5.49
N PHE A 31 15.74 1.08 4.46
CA PHE A 31 17.10 0.53 4.38
C PHE A 31 18.15 1.40 5.07
N TYR A 32 17.80 2.60 5.51
CA TYR A 32 18.70 3.47 6.25
C TYR A 32 18.66 3.10 7.73
N LEU A 33 19.83 2.74 8.28
CA LEU A 33 19.96 2.21 9.64
C LEU A 33 19.45 3.20 10.71
N GLU A 34 19.73 4.49 10.54
CA GLU A 34 19.31 5.55 11.48
C GLU A 34 17.79 5.71 11.52
N LEU A 35 17.12 5.68 10.36
CA LEU A 35 15.66 5.74 10.28
C LEU A 35 15.02 4.50 10.90
N ARG A 36 15.63 3.33 10.72
CA ARG A 36 15.17 2.08 11.34
C ARG A 36 15.33 2.12 12.87
N GLN A 37 16.45 2.63 13.38
CA GLN A 37 16.67 2.77 14.82
C GLN A 37 15.67 3.75 15.43
N PHE A 38 15.53 4.94 14.84
CA PHE A 38 14.53 5.92 15.26
C PHE A 38 13.12 5.32 15.30
N TYR A 39 12.75 4.55 14.27
CA TYR A 39 11.46 3.87 14.21
C TYR A 39 11.26 2.87 15.36
N VAL A 40 12.26 2.01 15.59
CA VAL A 40 12.21 1.00 16.65
C VAL A 40 12.12 1.66 18.03
N ASP A 41 12.90 2.70 18.27
CA ASP A 41 12.92 3.42 19.54
C ASP A 41 11.61 4.18 19.80
N THR A 42 10.94 4.63 18.73
CA THR A 42 9.67 5.38 18.83
C THR A 42 8.46 4.48 19.02
N TYR A 43 8.37 3.39 18.25
CA TYR A 43 7.16 2.57 18.16
C TYR A 43 7.24 1.23 18.88
N ASN A 44 8.44 0.79 19.28
CA ASN A 44 8.67 -0.50 19.92
C ASN A 44 8.11 -1.70 19.11
N ASP A 45 8.09 -1.56 17.78
CA ASP A 45 7.52 -2.51 16.83
C ASP A 45 8.45 -3.73 16.65
N LYS A 46 7.97 -4.91 17.08
CA LYS A 46 8.75 -6.14 17.06
C LYS A 46 9.12 -6.61 15.66
N PHE A 47 8.34 -6.27 14.65
CA PHE A 47 8.66 -6.68 13.28
C PHE A 47 10.02 -6.15 12.82
N PHE A 48 10.47 -5.07 13.45
CA PHE A 48 11.73 -4.40 13.14
C PHE A 48 12.77 -4.57 14.27
N GLN A 49 12.47 -5.37 15.30
CA GLN A 49 13.41 -5.70 16.38
C GLN A 49 14.02 -7.09 16.16
N GLY A 50 15.35 -7.16 16.07
CA GLY A 50 16.04 -8.42 15.86
C GLY A 50 15.69 -9.08 14.53
N ALA A 51 15.55 -10.41 14.56
CA ALA A 51 15.16 -11.20 13.39
C ALA A 51 13.62 -11.29 13.30
N PRO A 52 13.00 -10.81 12.21
CA PRO A 52 11.56 -10.90 12.04
C PRO A 52 11.11 -12.37 11.96
N ALA A 53 9.85 -12.61 12.32
CA ALA A 53 9.23 -13.92 12.09
C ALA A 53 9.36 -14.29 10.59
N PRO A 54 9.65 -15.56 10.26
CA PRO A 54 9.90 -15.96 8.86
C PRO A 54 8.78 -15.58 7.88
N TRP A 55 7.53 -15.60 8.34
CA TRP A 55 6.38 -15.18 7.52
C TRP A 55 6.40 -13.67 7.22
N PHE A 56 6.86 -12.84 8.16
CA PHE A 56 6.93 -11.39 7.98
C PHE A 56 8.04 -11.02 6.98
N SER A 57 9.13 -11.81 6.96
CA SER A 57 10.16 -11.67 5.91
C SER A 57 9.57 -11.83 4.52
N ALA A 58 8.58 -12.71 4.32
CA ALA A 58 7.90 -12.83 3.04
C ALA A 58 7.18 -11.53 2.65
N PHE A 59 6.53 -10.84 3.60
CA PHE A 59 5.87 -9.56 3.33
C PHE A 59 6.87 -8.45 2.98
N VAL A 60 8.02 -8.41 3.67
CA VAL A 60 9.12 -7.49 3.33
C VAL A 60 9.64 -7.75 1.91
N TRP A 61 9.79 -9.02 1.51
CA TRP A 61 10.18 -9.38 0.14
C TRP A 61 9.13 -8.98 -0.88
N MET A 62 7.85 -9.21 -0.61
CA MET A 62 6.79 -8.77 -1.52
C MET A 62 6.75 -7.23 -1.65
N GLU A 63 7.00 -6.51 -0.55
CA GLU A 63 7.11 -5.06 -0.58
C GLU A 63 8.30 -4.60 -1.44
N LEU A 64 9.46 -5.25 -1.28
CA LEU A 64 10.67 -4.92 -2.03
C LEU A 64 10.56 -5.27 -3.52
N LEU A 65 10.05 -6.44 -3.85
CA LEU A 65 10.05 -6.99 -5.21
C LEU A 65 8.84 -6.54 -6.04
N TYR A 66 7.71 -6.24 -5.40
CA TYR A 66 6.49 -5.84 -6.09
C TYR A 66 6.05 -4.42 -5.74
N HIS A 67 5.82 -4.10 -4.46
CA HIS A 67 5.26 -2.79 -4.08
C HIS A 67 6.17 -1.63 -4.45
N LEU A 68 7.48 -1.75 -4.23
CA LEU A 68 8.41 -0.66 -4.50
C LEU A 68 8.54 -0.35 -6.00
N PRO A 69 8.86 -1.32 -6.89
CA PRO A 69 8.86 -1.07 -8.34
C PRO A 69 7.52 -0.54 -8.84
N LEU A 70 6.43 -1.10 -8.33
CA LEU A 70 5.10 -0.66 -8.73
C LEU A 70 4.80 0.77 -8.27
N SER A 71 5.21 1.16 -7.07
CA SER A 71 5.00 2.51 -6.54
C SER A 71 5.70 3.56 -7.42
N LEU A 72 6.91 3.27 -7.88
CA LEU A 72 7.65 4.14 -8.81
C LEU A 72 6.95 4.24 -10.17
N TRP A 73 6.48 3.10 -10.71
CA TRP A 73 5.73 3.08 -11.95
C TRP A 73 4.38 3.81 -11.84
N ALA A 74 3.68 3.64 -10.72
CA ALA A 74 2.33 4.16 -10.50
C ALA A 74 2.28 5.70 -10.57
N ILE A 75 3.34 6.38 -10.12
CA ILE A 75 3.46 7.84 -10.22
C ILE A 75 3.31 8.29 -11.69
N GLY A 76 4.09 7.70 -12.60
CA GLY A 76 4.04 8.00 -14.03
C GLY A 76 2.75 7.49 -14.69
N ALA A 77 2.29 6.30 -14.32
CA ALA A 77 1.09 5.68 -14.85
C ALA A 77 -0.17 6.49 -14.53
N LEU A 78 -0.30 7.01 -13.31
CA LEU A 78 -1.41 7.85 -12.90
C LEU A 78 -1.40 9.20 -13.62
N LEU A 79 -0.23 9.83 -13.82
CA LEU A 79 -0.11 11.08 -14.56
C LEU A 79 -0.62 10.97 -16.00
N ARG A 80 -0.30 9.86 -16.67
CA ARG A 80 -0.68 9.61 -18.07
C ARG A 80 -2.01 8.87 -18.26
N ASP A 81 -2.74 8.60 -17.18
CA ASP A 81 -4.00 7.83 -17.20
C ASP A 81 -3.85 6.45 -17.88
N ASP A 82 -2.82 5.72 -17.47
CA ASP A 82 -2.45 4.44 -18.08
C ASP A 82 -3.56 3.37 -17.91
N PRO A 83 -3.96 2.66 -18.98
CA PRO A 83 -5.05 1.69 -18.93
C PRO A 83 -4.76 0.48 -18.03
N MET A 84 -3.50 0.21 -17.69
CA MET A 84 -3.11 -0.87 -16.77
C MET A 84 -3.17 -0.48 -15.30
N VAL A 85 -3.43 0.80 -14.95
CA VAL A 85 -3.59 1.25 -13.56
C VAL A 85 -4.58 0.36 -12.79
N PRO A 86 -5.79 0.05 -13.31
CA PRO A 86 -6.73 -0.78 -12.57
C PRO A 86 -6.26 -2.19 -12.24
N VAL A 87 -5.44 -2.79 -13.11
CA VAL A 87 -4.92 -4.14 -12.87
C VAL A 87 -3.88 -4.12 -11.75
N HIS A 88 -2.90 -3.23 -11.85
CA HIS A 88 -1.80 -3.21 -10.90
C HIS A 88 -2.20 -2.66 -9.53
N LEU A 89 -3.00 -1.60 -9.48
CA LEU A 89 -3.47 -1.04 -8.21
C LEU A 89 -4.45 -1.98 -7.49
N LEU A 90 -5.16 -2.86 -8.23
CA LEU A 90 -5.97 -3.90 -7.59
C LEU A 90 -5.08 -4.89 -6.82
N ALA A 91 -4.07 -5.45 -7.49
CA ALA A 91 -3.14 -6.38 -6.87
C ALA A 91 -2.40 -5.74 -5.68
N PHE A 92 -1.92 -4.50 -5.84
CA PHE A 92 -1.32 -3.73 -4.75
C PHE A 92 -2.29 -3.53 -3.58
N GLY A 93 -3.50 -3.03 -3.86
CA GLY A 93 -4.48 -2.70 -2.82
C GLY A 93 -4.91 -3.91 -2.01
N VAL A 94 -5.17 -5.04 -2.67
CA VAL A 94 -5.53 -6.31 -2.00
C VAL A 94 -4.36 -6.83 -1.16
N GLN A 95 -3.16 -6.86 -1.73
CA GLN A 95 -1.99 -7.35 -1.01
C GLN A 95 -1.69 -6.48 0.21
N ALA A 96 -1.61 -5.16 0.03
CA ALA A 96 -1.38 -4.20 1.12
C ALA A 96 -2.45 -4.32 2.21
N PHE A 97 -3.73 -4.51 1.84
CA PHE A 97 -4.81 -4.72 2.80
C PHE A 97 -4.57 -5.99 3.62
N VAL A 98 -4.37 -7.14 2.96
CA VAL A 98 -4.25 -8.45 3.62
C VAL A 98 -3.01 -8.52 4.51
N THR A 99 -1.85 -8.08 4.01
CA THR A 99 -0.60 -8.14 4.78
C THR A 99 -0.65 -7.22 5.99
N THR A 100 -1.26 -6.04 5.86
CA THR A 100 -1.38 -5.08 6.97
C THR A 100 -2.38 -5.55 8.01
N VAL A 101 -3.50 -6.15 7.59
CA VAL A 101 -4.46 -6.79 8.52
C VAL A 101 -3.78 -7.92 9.28
N ALA A 102 -3.03 -8.80 8.60
CA ALA A 102 -2.31 -9.90 9.24
C ALA A 102 -1.28 -9.37 10.25
N ALA A 103 -0.52 -8.33 9.89
CA ALA A 103 0.43 -7.69 10.79
C ALA A 103 -0.26 -7.08 12.03
N LEU A 104 -1.43 -6.46 11.89
CA LEU A 104 -2.17 -5.90 13.02
C LEU A 104 -2.78 -6.97 13.91
N VAL A 105 -3.29 -8.07 13.35
CA VAL A 105 -3.76 -9.21 14.15
C VAL A 105 -2.63 -9.72 15.05
N GLU A 106 -1.42 -9.86 14.49
CA GLU A 106 -0.22 -10.24 15.25
C GLU A 106 0.14 -9.20 16.32
N VAL A 107 0.16 -7.89 15.99
CA VAL A 107 0.45 -6.81 16.95
C VAL A 107 -0.47 -6.87 18.17
N TRP A 108 -1.76 -7.08 17.92
CA TRP A 108 -2.75 -7.17 19.00
C TRP A 108 -2.63 -8.45 19.83
N SER A 109 -2.00 -9.50 19.28
CA SER A 109 -1.68 -10.74 20.00
C SER A 109 -0.48 -10.62 20.95
N TRP A 110 0.37 -9.60 20.81
CA TRP A 110 1.57 -9.44 21.64
C TRP A 110 1.22 -9.22 23.12
N THR A 111 1.81 -10.01 24.02
CA THR A 111 1.52 -9.95 25.47
C THR A 111 2.48 -9.06 26.25
N ASP A 112 3.58 -8.63 25.64
CA ASP A 112 4.70 -7.86 26.19
C ASP A 112 4.72 -6.40 25.67
N ARG A 113 3.59 -5.94 25.14
CA ARG A 113 3.37 -4.56 24.71
C ARG A 113 2.10 -4.03 25.34
N THR A 114 2.15 -2.78 25.78
CA THR A 114 1.02 -2.04 26.32
C THR A 114 -0.02 -1.76 25.23
N ASP A 115 -1.27 -1.50 25.63
CA ASP A 115 -2.32 -1.14 24.69
C ASP A 115 -2.02 0.18 23.96
N VAL A 116 -1.31 1.11 24.62
CA VAL A 116 -0.88 2.38 24.00
C VAL A 116 0.13 2.12 22.88
N GLU A 117 1.12 1.26 23.09
CA GLU A 117 2.08 0.90 22.04
C GLU A 117 1.38 0.23 20.85
N LYS A 118 0.45 -0.71 21.11
CA LYS A 118 -0.34 -1.36 20.06
C LYS A 118 -1.21 -0.37 19.29
N GLN A 119 -1.82 0.59 19.99
CA GLN A 119 -2.62 1.66 19.38
C GLN A 119 -1.74 2.57 18.51
N ASN A 120 -0.54 2.94 18.95
CA ASN A 120 0.39 3.75 18.16
C ASN A 120 0.77 3.06 16.85
N ILE A 121 1.09 1.76 16.90
CA ILE A 121 1.36 0.95 15.69
C ILE A 121 0.10 0.87 14.82
N THR A 122 -1.08 0.68 15.42
CA THR A 122 -2.36 0.66 14.70
C THR A 122 -2.65 1.98 13.98
N MET A 123 -2.32 3.13 14.57
CA MET A 123 -2.49 4.44 13.92
C MET A 123 -1.54 4.62 12.73
N LEU A 124 -0.37 3.97 12.75
CA LEU A 124 0.56 3.98 11.64
C LEU A 124 0.11 3.05 10.50
N TYR A 125 -0.37 1.84 10.83
CA TYR A 125 -0.71 0.80 9.86
C TYR A 125 -2.15 0.93 9.34
N GLY A 126 -3.08 1.39 10.17
CA GLY A 126 -4.51 1.51 9.87
C GLY A 126 -4.82 2.31 8.59
N PRO A 127 -4.15 3.44 8.30
CA PRO A 127 -4.30 4.15 7.04
C PRO A 127 -4.04 3.28 5.80
N TYR A 128 -3.09 2.34 5.86
CA TYR A 128 -2.79 1.42 4.75
C TYR A 128 -3.91 0.39 4.53
N ILE A 129 -4.57 -0.08 5.60
CA ILE A 129 -5.77 -0.92 5.48
C ILE A 129 -6.88 -0.15 4.78
N ALA A 130 -7.20 1.04 5.28
CA ALA A 130 -8.28 1.85 4.72
C ALA A 130 -8.02 2.19 3.24
N LEU A 131 -6.80 2.64 2.92
CA LEU A 131 -6.42 3.00 1.57
C LEU A 131 -6.35 1.78 0.65
N GLY A 132 -5.74 0.67 1.09
CA GLY A 132 -5.64 -0.56 0.32
C GLY A 132 -7.01 -1.13 -0.03
N GLY A 133 -7.93 -1.17 0.94
CA GLY A 133 -9.31 -1.59 0.72
C GLY A 133 -10.07 -0.66 -0.24
N LEU A 134 -9.94 0.65 -0.07
CA LEU A 134 -10.53 1.64 -0.99
C LEU A 134 -10.00 1.48 -2.42
N MET A 135 -8.68 1.32 -2.56
CA MET A 135 -8.01 1.13 -3.85
C MET A 135 -8.49 -0.14 -4.54
N ALA A 136 -8.53 -1.27 -3.82
CA ALA A 136 -9.01 -2.54 -4.35
C ALA A 136 -10.46 -2.43 -4.85
N LEU A 137 -11.36 -1.87 -4.06
CA LEU A 137 -12.77 -1.70 -4.44
C LEU A 137 -12.94 -0.76 -5.64
N ASP A 138 -12.19 0.34 -5.69
CA ASP A 138 -12.22 1.26 -6.83
C ASP A 138 -11.75 0.57 -8.12
N MET A 139 -10.65 -0.17 -8.05
CA MET A 139 -10.09 -0.86 -9.21
C MET A 139 -10.98 -2.01 -9.71
N VAL A 140 -11.60 -2.79 -8.82
CA VAL A 140 -12.64 -3.77 -9.19
C VAL A 140 -13.78 -3.07 -9.93
N GLY A 141 -14.25 -1.93 -9.43
CA GLY A 141 -15.30 -1.14 -10.08
C GLY A 141 -14.92 -0.68 -11.48
N ARG A 142 -13.68 -0.21 -11.68
CA ARG A 142 -13.17 0.21 -13.00
C ARG A 142 -13.08 -0.97 -13.97
N LEU A 143 -12.44 -2.06 -13.55
CA LEU A 143 -12.29 -3.27 -14.37
C LEU A 143 -13.65 -3.87 -14.74
N ARG A 144 -14.58 -3.95 -13.79
CA ARG A 144 -15.95 -4.43 -14.07
C ARG A 144 -16.65 -3.60 -15.13
N ARG A 145 -16.57 -2.26 -15.07
CA ARG A 145 -17.18 -1.38 -16.09
C ARG A 145 -16.59 -1.64 -17.47
N LEU A 146 -15.28 -1.82 -17.57
CA LEU A 146 -14.60 -2.12 -18.84
C LEU A 146 -15.05 -3.47 -19.41
N LEU A 147 -15.05 -4.52 -18.58
CA LEU A 147 -15.44 -5.87 -19.00
C LEU A 147 -16.91 -5.95 -19.42
N VAL A 148 -17.82 -5.37 -18.64
CA VAL A 148 -19.25 -5.35 -18.94
C VAL A 148 -19.55 -4.50 -20.17
N SER A 149 -18.86 -3.38 -20.37
CA SER A 149 -19.00 -2.58 -21.59
C SER A 149 -18.59 -3.38 -22.82
N LYS A 150 -17.46 -4.09 -22.75
CA LYS A 150 -16.97 -4.91 -23.88
C LYS A 150 -17.96 -6.01 -24.25
N ALA A 151 -18.48 -6.75 -23.26
CA ALA A 151 -19.45 -7.83 -23.49
C ALA A 151 -20.79 -7.38 -24.11
N LYS A 152 -21.13 -6.08 -24.09
CA LYS A 152 -22.33 -5.53 -24.75
C LYS A 152 -22.12 -5.20 -26.23
N HIS A 153 -20.88 -5.16 -26.70
CA HIS A 153 -20.51 -4.75 -28.07
C HIS A 153 -19.91 -5.90 -28.88
N GLU A 154 -19.87 -7.11 -28.31
CA GLU A 154 -19.62 -8.39 -29.00
C GLU A 154 -20.97 -9.09 -29.24
#